data_AF-A0A951M4J8-F1
#
_entry.id   AF-A0A951M4J8-F1
#
_cell.length_a   1.000
_cell.length_b   1.000
_cell.length_c   1.000
_cell.angle_alpha   90.00
_cell.angle_beta   90.00
_cell.angle_gamma   90.00
#
_symmetry.space_group_name_H-M   'P 1'
#
loop_
_entity.id
_entity.type
_entity.pdbx_description
1 polymer ?
#
loop_
_entity_poly.entity_id
_entity_poly.type
_entity_poly.pdbx_seq_one_letter_code
_entity_poly.pdbx_strand_id
1 'polypeptide(L)'
;TDLGAVPETVLAPPDVPATSRTGWRVPPANARALADGIAEALSMRASQRAAMLARARAHVEAHFSLRGMVDKTLAVYERLIQQKSDRRTR
;
A
#
# COMPACT_ATOMS: atom_id res chain seq x y z
N THR A 1 10.06 10.73 2.62
CA THR A 1 10.79 10.19 3.77
C THR A 1 9.82 9.97 4.90
N ASP A 2 9.69 8.72 5.33
CA ASP A 2 8.99 8.24 6.52
C ASP A 2 9.66 6.86 6.76
N LEU A 3 10.61 6.76 7.70
CA LEU A 3 11.66 5.72 7.68
C LEU A 3 11.15 4.36 8.22
N GLY A 4 10.15 3.84 7.53
CA GLY A 4 9.57 2.50 7.63
C GLY A 4 9.10 2.06 6.25
N ALA A 5 7.93 1.41 6.16
CA ALA A 5 7.34 1.08 4.87
C ALA A 5 6.95 2.34 4.08
N VAL A 6 7.08 2.28 2.76
CA VAL A 6 6.69 3.39 1.88
C VAL A 6 5.21 3.76 2.07
N PRO A 7 4.83 5.05 1.92
CA PRO A 7 3.46 5.53 2.12
C PRO A 7 2.39 4.72 1.39
N GLU A 8 2.75 4.16 0.24
CA GLU A 8 1.89 3.37 -0.61
C GLU A 8 1.65 1.96 -0.04
N THR A 9 2.56 1.41 0.78
CA THR A 9 2.44 0.06 1.37
C THR A 9 1.74 0.10 2.72
N VAL A 10 2.02 1.11 3.54
CA VAL A 10 1.39 1.29 4.86
C VAL A 10 0.53 2.55 4.84
N LEU A 11 -0.78 2.34 4.83
CA LEU A 11 -1.78 3.39 4.92
C LEU A 11 -1.84 3.86 6.37
N ALA A 12 -1.60 5.16 6.58
CA ALA A 12 -1.72 5.80 7.87
C ALA A 12 -2.18 7.26 7.68
N PRO A 13 -2.65 7.94 8.74
CA PRO A 13 -2.87 9.38 8.70
C PRO A 13 -1.61 10.15 8.25
N PRO A 14 -1.78 11.32 7.60
CA PRO A 14 -3.05 11.94 7.23
C PRO A 14 -3.72 11.36 5.97
N ASP A 15 -3.02 10.50 5.21
CA ASP A 15 -3.49 10.03 3.88
C ASP A 15 -4.78 9.20 3.97
N VAL A 16 -4.96 8.48 5.07
CA VAL A 16 -6.22 7.78 5.39
C VAL A 16 -6.66 8.06 6.82
N PRO A 17 -7.97 7.97 7.11
CA PRO A 17 -8.46 8.01 8.49
C PRO A 17 -7.84 6.92 9.35
N ALA A 18 -7.70 7.19 10.66
CA ALA A 18 -7.17 6.23 11.63
C ALA A 18 -7.88 4.87 11.61
N THR A 19 -9.18 4.85 11.35
CA THR A 19 -10.00 3.63 11.24
C THR A 19 -9.64 2.75 10.03
N SER A 20 -9.06 3.35 8.99
CA SER A 20 -8.67 2.68 7.74
C SER A 20 -7.19 2.33 7.69
N ARG A 21 -6.40 2.73 8.70
CA ARG A 21 -4.95 2.46 8.71
C ARG A 21 -4.65 0.96 8.61
N THR A 22 -3.52 0.64 7.98
CA THR A 22 -2.96 -0.72 7.86
C THR A 22 -1.70 -0.90 8.71
N GLY A 23 -1.22 0.18 9.33
CA GLY A 23 -0.11 0.19 10.27
C GLY A 23 0.19 1.61 10.75
N TRP A 24 1.42 1.82 11.21
CA TRP A 24 1.93 3.12 11.65
C TRP A 24 3.10 3.52 10.79
N ARG A 25 3.19 4.82 10.54
CA ARG A 25 4.40 5.46 10.04
C ARG A 25 4.81 6.50 11.05
N VAL A 26 6.11 6.63 11.29
CA VAL A 26 6.66 7.45 12.37
C VAL A 26 7.76 8.35 11.82
N PRO A 27 7.76 9.64 12.19
CA PRO A 27 8.80 10.55 11.74
C PRO A 27 10.20 10.02 12.07
N PRO A 28 11.18 10.21 11.18
CA PRO A 28 12.54 9.78 11.41
C PRO A 28 13.13 10.43 12.66
N ALA A 29 13.97 9.68 13.39
CA ALA A 29 14.61 10.11 14.63
C ALA A 29 13.67 10.57 15.76
N ASN A 30 12.36 10.26 15.68
CA ASN A 30 11.40 10.55 16.74
C ASN A 30 11.12 9.31 17.60
N ALA A 31 11.99 9.09 18.60
CA ALA A 31 11.86 7.95 19.51
C ALA A 31 10.53 7.93 20.27
N ARG A 32 9.96 9.10 20.59
CA ARG A 32 8.69 9.19 21.30
C ARG A 32 7.53 8.70 20.43
N ALA A 33 7.44 9.19 19.18
CA ALA A 33 6.42 8.75 18.24
C ALA A 33 6.51 7.24 17.94
N LEU A 34 7.72 6.69 17.87
CA LEU A 34 7.93 5.25 17.74
C LEU A 34 7.41 4.48 18.96
N ALA A 35 7.76 4.92 20.17
CA ALA A 35 7.30 4.30 21.41
C ALA A 35 5.78 4.32 21.53
N ASP A 36 5.14 5.46 21.22
CA ASP A 36 3.69 5.62 21.26
C ASP A 36 3.00 4.70 20.24
N GLY A 37 3.55 4.57 19.02
CA GLY A 37 3.02 3.65 18.00
C GLY A 37 3.14 2.17 18.39
N ILE A 38 4.26 1.77 19.00
CA ILE A 38 4.43 0.41 19.54
C ILE A 38 3.43 0.16 20.67
N ALA A 39 3.28 1.11 21.61
CA ALA A 39 2.34 0.98 22.70
C ALA A 39 0.88 0.85 22.20
N GLU A 40 0.49 1.65 21.21
CA GLU A 40 -0.83 1.56 20.57
C GLU A 40 -1.04 0.17 19.95
N ALA A 41 -0.08 -0.30 19.16
CA ALA A 41 -0.15 -1.62 18.52
C ALA A 41 -0.28 -2.77 19.52
N LEU A 42 0.47 -2.71 20.63
CA LEU A 42 0.42 -3.72 21.69
C LEU A 42 -0.86 -3.64 22.55
N SER A 43 -1.48 -2.46 22.63
CA SER A 43 -2.74 -2.26 23.37
C SER A 43 -4.00 -2.75 22.62
N MET A 44 -3.87 -3.09 21.33
CA MET A 44 -5.01 -3.51 20.51
C MET A 44 -5.61 -4.83 21.00
N ARG A 45 -6.94 -4.86 21.08
CA ARG A 45 -7.68 -6.12 21.27
C ARG A 45 -7.50 -7.02 20.04
N ALA A 46 -7.61 -8.33 20.23
CA ALA A 46 -7.47 -9.32 19.17
C ALA A 46 -8.38 -9.03 17.94
N SER A 47 -9.62 -8.61 18.18
CA SER A 47 -10.56 -8.24 17.11
C SER A 47 -10.14 -6.99 16.34
N GLN A 48 -9.60 -5.98 17.03
CA GLN A 48 -9.08 -4.77 16.38
C GLN A 48 -7.86 -5.09 15.53
N ARG A 49 -6.95 -5.92 16.05
CA ARG A 49 -5.77 -6.39 15.32
C ARG A 49 -6.17 -7.19 14.08
N ALA A 50 -7.12 -8.12 14.21
CA ALA A 50 -7.61 -8.91 13.08
C ALA A 50 -8.23 -8.04 11.98
N ALA A 51 -9.05 -7.06 12.36
CA ALA A 51 -9.64 -6.12 11.40
C ALA A 51 -8.57 -5.30 10.66
N MET A 52 -7.53 -4.83 11.36
CA MET A 52 -6.42 -4.11 10.73
C MET A 52 -5.62 -5.01 9.77
N LEU A 53 -5.33 -6.25 10.16
CA LEU A 53 -4.63 -7.21 9.30
C LEU A 53 -5.43 -7.55 8.04
N ALA A 54 -6.75 -7.69 8.16
CA ALA A 54 -7.61 -7.92 7.00
C ALA A 54 -7.54 -6.75 5.99
N ARG A 55 -7.58 -5.50 6.48
CA ARG A 55 -7.40 -4.32 5.62
C ARG A 55 -6.01 -4.27 4.99
N ALA A 56 -4.96 -4.53 5.78
CA ALA A 56 -3.59 -4.54 5.30
C ALA A 56 -3.39 -5.56 4.17
N ARG A 57 -3.94 -6.76 4.35
CA ARG A 57 -3.88 -7.82 3.34
C ARG A 57 -4.63 -7.44 2.07
N ALA A 58 -5.87 -6.96 2.20
CA ALA A 58 -6.67 -6.53 1.06
C ALA A 58 -5.99 -5.42 0.26
N HIS A 59 -5.36 -4.46 0.95
CA HIS A 59 -4.60 -3.37 0.32
C HIS A 59 -3.44 -3.90 -0.53
N VAL A 60 -2.65 -4.83 0.03
CA VAL A 60 -1.51 -5.44 -0.66
C VAL A 60 -1.95 -6.27 -1.85
N GLU A 61 -2.97 -7.11 -1.70
CA GLU A 61 -3.47 -7.96 -2.78
C GLU A 61 -4.01 -7.13 -3.96
N ALA A 62 -4.69 -6.01 -3.66
CA ALA A 62 -5.24 -5.13 -4.68
C ALA A 62 -4.18 -4.35 -5.48
N HIS A 63 -3.09 -3.91 -4.82
CA HIS A 63 -2.16 -2.94 -5.44
C HIS A 63 -0.80 -3.52 -5.81
N PHE A 64 -0.32 -4.55 -5.11
CA PHE A 64 1.06 -5.03 -5.19
C PHE A 64 1.17 -6.53 -5.51
N SER A 65 0.13 -7.12 -6.11
CA SER A 65 0.20 -8.51 -6.58
C SER A 65 1.06 -8.65 -7.84
N LEU A 66 1.84 -9.73 -7.90
CA LEU A 66 2.65 -10.06 -9.07
C LEU A 66 1.80 -10.17 -10.34
N ARG A 67 0.64 -10.82 -10.23
CA ARG A 67 -0.32 -10.94 -11.34
C ARG A 67 -0.75 -9.56 -11.84
N GLY A 68 -1.17 -8.66 -10.95
CA GLY A 68 -1.57 -7.31 -11.33
C GLY A 68 -0.42 -6.51 -11.98
N MET A 69 0.81 -6.71 -11.54
CA MET A 69 1.99 -6.10 -12.17
C MET A 69 2.22 -6.63 -13.59
N VAL A 70 2.15 -7.95 -13.79
CA VAL A 70 2.32 -8.60 -15.10
C VAL A 70 1.22 -8.15 -16.06
N ASP A 71 -0.05 -8.19 -15.63
CA ASP A 71 -1.20 -7.81 -16.45
C ASP A 71 -1.08 -6.36 -16.94
N LYS A 72 -0.71 -5.42 -16.04
CA LYS A 72 -0.45 -4.02 -16.40
C LYS A 72 0.70 -3.88 -17.40
N THR A 73 1.75 -4.69 -17.27
CA THR A 73 2.90 -4.66 -18.18
C THR A 73 2.51 -5.16 -19.57
N LEU A 74 1.78 -6.28 -19.65
CA LEU A 74 1.30 -6.82 -20.93
C LEU A 74 0.34 -5.86 -21.63
N ALA A 75 -0.57 -5.20 -20.90
CA ALA A 75 -1.47 -4.20 -21.46
C ALA A 75 -0.73 -3.01 -22.11
N VAL A 76 0.45 -2.63 -21.59
CA VAL A 76 1.31 -1.62 -22.23
C VAL A 76 1.84 -2.14 -23.57
N TYR A 77 2.33 -3.38 -23.61
CA TYR A 77 2.83 -3.99 -24.86
C TYR A 77 1.72 -4.13 -25.91
N GLU A 78 0.55 -4.62 -25.53
CA GLU A 78 -0.61 -4.74 -26.42
C GLU A 78 -0.99 -3.38 -27.03
N ARG A 79 -1.08 -2.33 -26.21
CA ARG A 79 -1.37 -0.96 -26.67
C ARG A 79 -0.34 -0.44 -27.67
N LEU A 80 0.95 -0.66 -27.43
CA LEU A 80 2.01 -0.22 -28.34
C LEU A 80 2.00 -0.99 -29.67
N ILE A 81 1.70 -2.29 -29.62
CA ILE A 81 1.53 -3.13 -30.82
C ILE A 81 0.34 -2.64 -31.64
N GLN A 82 -0.80 -2.35 -31.02
CA GLN A 82 -1.99 -1.84 -31.70
C GLN A 82 -1.70 -0.49 -32.39
N GLN A 83 -1.10 0.45 -31.68
CA GLN A 83 -0.73 1.77 -32.23
C GLN A 83 0.22 1.65 -33.44
N LYS A 84 1.16 0.70 -33.39
CA LYS A 84 2.08 0.46 -34.52
C LYS A 84 1.33 -0.08 -35.74
N SER A 85 0.37 -0.99 -35.54
CA SER A 85 -0.45 -1.56 -36.61
C SER A 85 -1.34 -0.50 -37.26
N ASP A 86 -2.01 0.33 -36.47
CA ASP A 86 -2.89 1.40 -36.94
C ASP A 86 -2.14 2.46 -37.77
N ARG A 87 -0.86 2.69 -37.47
CA ARG A 87 0.00 3.60 -38.24
C ARG A 87 0.47 2.99 -39.57
N ARG A 88 0.48 1.66 -39.71
CA ARG A 88 0.90 0.98 -40.94
C ARG A 88 -0.24 0.82 -41.95
N THR A 89 -1.49 0.85 -41.48
CA THR A 89 -2.70 0.76 -42.31
C THR A 89 -3.25 2.12 -42.76
N ARG A 90 -2.64 3.22 -42.30
CA ARG A 90 -2.84 4.59 -42.80
C ARG A 90 -1.75 4.97 -43.78
#